data_AF-A0A0R1PV77-F1
#
_entry.id   AF-A0A0R1PV77-F1
#
_cell.length_a   1.000
_cell.length_b   1.000
_cell.length_c   1.000
_cell.angle_alpha   90.00
_cell.angle_beta   90.00
_cell.angle_gamma   90.00
#
_symmetry.space_group_name_H-M   'P 1'
#
loop_
_entity.id
_entity.type
_entity.pdbx_description
1 polymer ?
#
loop_
_entity_poly.entity_id
_entity_poly.type
_entity_poly.pdbx_seq_one_letter_code
_entity_poly.pdbx_strand_id
1 'polypeptide(L)'
;MRKQALIWEKMDELISDTNLTDAERKLFIEARHSLDEGKYDQAVAARLKNQLSLLSFNASLSAKTLPFFTELSQLYLGYGRKDNIVF
;
A
#
# COMPACT_ATOMS: atom_id res chain seq x y z
N MET A 1 -13.62 2.40 -13.83
CA MET A 1 -12.58 3.41 -13.43
C MET A 1 -12.73 3.72 -11.94
N ARG A 2 -11.61 3.99 -11.25
CA ARG A 2 -11.48 4.70 -9.94
C ARG A 2 -11.22 3.96 -8.61
N LYS A 3 -11.15 2.63 -8.50
CA LYS A 3 -10.75 2.02 -7.19
C LYS A 3 -9.28 2.21 -6.84
N GLN A 4 -8.40 2.19 -7.84
CA GLN A 4 -6.96 2.45 -7.66
C GLN A 4 -6.70 3.93 -7.34
N ALA A 5 -7.32 4.87 -8.06
CA ALA A 5 -7.20 6.29 -7.73
C ALA A 5 -7.65 6.60 -6.28
N LEU A 6 -8.76 5.99 -5.84
CA LEU A 6 -9.25 6.15 -4.47
C LEU A 6 -8.28 5.60 -3.41
N ILE A 7 -7.55 4.50 -3.68
CA ILE A 7 -6.53 4.02 -2.74
C ILE A 7 -5.40 5.05 -2.64
N TRP A 8 -4.99 5.67 -3.74
CA TRP A 8 -3.91 6.65 -3.73
C TRP A 8 -4.32 7.99 -3.11
N GLU A 9 -5.58 8.41 -3.24
CA GLU A 9 -6.14 9.56 -2.53
C GLU A 9 -6.19 9.31 -1.02
N LYS A 10 -6.67 8.14 -0.57
CA LYS A 10 -6.64 7.75 0.84
C LYS A 10 -5.21 7.69 1.39
N MET A 11 -4.24 7.27 0.57
CA MET A 11 -2.84 7.27 0.96
C MET A 11 -2.33 8.69 1.23
N ASP A 12 -2.73 9.66 0.42
CA ASP A 12 -2.34 11.07 0.57
C ASP A 12 -2.95 11.70 1.83
N GLU A 13 -4.20 11.37 2.12
CA GLU A 13 -4.86 11.74 3.37
C GLU A 13 -4.12 11.14 4.58
N LEU A 14 -3.70 9.88 4.48
CA LEU A 14 -2.91 9.23 5.53
C LEU A 14 -1.53 9.86 5.70
N ILE A 15 -0.81 10.20 4.62
CA ILE A 15 0.50 10.91 4.67
C ILE A 15 0.38 12.26 5.40
N SER A 16 -0.77 12.91 5.23
CA SER A 16 -1.10 14.20 5.84
C SER A 16 -1.61 14.06 7.28
N ASP A 17 -2.01 12.86 7.70
CA ASP A 17 -2.45 12.58 9.06
C ASP A 17 -1.25 12.44 10.00
N THR A 18 -1.26 13.19 11.10
CA THR A 18 -0.18 13.24 12.09
C THR A 18 -0.19 12.05 13.05
N ASN A 19 -1.20 11.17 12.98
CA ASN A 19 -1.31 9.96 13.81
C ASN A 19 -0.58 8.73 13.24
N LEU A 20 0.11 8.87 12.10
CA LEU A 20 1.01 7.84 11.61
C LEU A 20 2.35 7.91 12.32
N THR A 21 2.95 6.74 12.54
CA THR A 21 4.36 6.70 12.94
C THR A 21 5.24 7.21 11.81
N ASP A 22 6.39 7.82 12.14
CA ASP A 22 7.37 8.30 11.15
C ASP A 22 7.75 7.21 10.13
N ALA A 23 7.81 5.96 10.58
CA ALA A 23 8.07 4.81 9.73
C ALA A 23 6.95 4.59 8.70
N GLU A 24 5.68 4.52 9.11
CA GLU A 24 4.54 4.40 8.19
C GLU A 24 4.48 5.57 7.21
N ARG A 25 4.63 6.80 7.70
CA ARG A 25 4.59 8.01 6.88
C ARG A 25 5.66 7.99 5.79
N LYS A 26 6.88 7.55 6.13
CA LYS A 26 7.97 7.42 5.16
C LYS A 26 7.65 6.39 4.08
N LEU A 27 7.04 5.25 4.44
CA LEU A 27 6.61 4.23 3.47
C LEU A 27 5.60 4.76 2.47
N PHE A 28 4.62 5.53 2.94
CA PHE A 28 3.61 6.12 2.07
C PHE A 28 4.18 7.20 1.15
N ILE A 29 5.10 8.04 1.65
CA ILE A 29 5.79 9.04 0.82
C ILE A 29 6.62 8.37 -0.28
N GLU A 30 7.38 7.31 0.04
CA GLU A 30 8.14 6.55 -0.96
C GLU A 30 7.23 5.91 -2.03
N ALA A 31 6.06 5.41 -1.62
CA ALA A 31 5.08 4.88 -2.55
C ALA A 31 4.46 5.97 -3.44
N ARG A 32 4.09 7.12 -2.87
CA ARG A 32 3.59 8.29 -3.62
C ARG A 32 4.61 8.76 -4.66
N HIS A 33 5.87 8.89 -4.26
CA HIS A 33 6.96 9.28 -5.16
C HIS A 33 7.13 8.26 -6.29
N SER A 34 7.03 6.96 -5.99
CA SER A 34 7.13 5.92 -7.01
C SER A 34 6.00 6.00 -8.05
N LEU A 35 4.79 6.37 -7.64
CA LEU A 35 3.67 6.58 -8.56
C LEU A 35 3.86 7.84 -9.40
N ASP A 36 4.37 8.91 -8.80
CA ASP A 36 4.68 10.17 -9.49
C ASP A 36 5.76 9.98 -10.57
N GLU A 37 6.76 9.13 -10.28
CA GLU A 37 7.76 8.67 -11.25
C GLU A 37 7.19 7.77 -12.37
N GLY A 38 5.89 7.49 -12.36
CA GLY A 38 5.23 6.63 -13.35
C GLY A 38 5.59 5.14 -13.21
N LYS A 39 6.08 4.70 -12.04
CA LYS A 39 6.28 3.27 -11.80
C LYS A 39 4.94 2.57 -11.74
N TYR A 40 4.92 1.34 -12.22
CA TYR A 40 3.73 0.48 -12.22
C TYR A 40 3.07 0.44 -10.84
N ASP A 41 1.78 0.80 -10.77
CA ASP A 41 1.00 0.80 -9.53
C ASP A 41 1.10 -0.54 -8.78
N GLN A 42 1.24 -1.64 -9.50
CA GLN A 42 1.42 -2.99 -8.97
C GLN A 42 2.73 -3.15 -8.19
N ALA A 43 3.84 -2.65 -8.73
CA ALA A 43 5.14 -2.74 -8.07
C ALA A 43 5.16 -1.89 -6.80
N VAL A 44 4.55 -0.70 -6.86
CA VAL A 44 4.37 0.18 -5.70
C VAL A 44 3.51 -0.50 -4.62
N ALA A 45 2.36 -1.06 -5.01
CA ALA A 45 1.47 -1.74 -4.08
C ALA A 45 2.11 -3.00 -3.45
N ALA A 46 2.83 -3.80 -4.24
CA ALA A 46 3.55 -4.98 -3.73
C ALA A 46 4.64 -4.59 -2.73
N ARG A 47 5.42 -3.55 -3.04
CA ARG A 47 6.45 -3.02 -2.13
C ARG A 47 5.83 -2.47 -0.86
N LEU A 48 4.79 -1.64 -0.98
CA LEU A 48 4.09 -1.05 0.16
C LEU A 48 3.47 -2.13 1.06
N LYS A 49 2.84 -3.16 0.47
CA LYS A 49 2.33 -4.32 1.20
C LYS A 49 3.43 -5.04 1.97
N ASN A 50 4.58 -5.28 1.33
CA ASN A 50 5.69 -5.99 1.99
C ASN A 50 6.25 -5.18 3.16
N GLN A 51 6.41 -3.86 2.97
CA GLN A 51 6.88 -2.97 4.02
C GLN A 51 5.87 -2.82 5.17
N LEU A 52 4.58 -2.71 4.88
CA LEU A 52 3.52 -2.70 5.90
C LEU A 52 3.41 -4.05 6.62
N SER A 53 3.65 -5.17 5.94
CA SER A 53 3.70 -6.50 6.56
C SER A 53 4.89 -6.66 7.51
N LEU A 54 6.06 -6.12 7.13
CA LEU A 54 7.23 -6.08 8.00
C LEU A 54 7.00 -5.14 9.18
N LEU A 55 6.32 -4.02 8.94
CA LEU A 55 6.02 -3.04 9.97
C LEU A 55 5.02 -3.62 10.97
N SER A 56 3.91 -4.23 10.53
CA SER A 56 2.97 -4.96 11.41
C SER A 56 3.63 -6.07 12.23
N PHE A 57 4.63 -6.74 11.66
CA PHE A 57 5.36 -7.79 12.37
C PHE A 57 6.25 -7.21 13.48
N ASN A 58 6.82 -6.02 13.29
CA ASN A 58 7.73 -5.39 14.25
C ASN A 58 7.05 -4.38 15.19
N ALA A 59 5.93 -3.79 14.77
CA ALA A 59 5.21 -2.73 15.46
C ALA A 59 3.73 -2.82 15.10
N SER A 60 2.83 -2.65 16.08
CA SER A 60 1.39 -2.60 15.80
C SER A 60 1.09 -1.50 14.76
N LEU A 61 0.53 -1.89 13.61
CA LEU A 61 0.07 -0.96 12.59
C LEU A 61 -0.96 0.00 13.19
N SER A 62 -0.93 1.25 12.74
CA SER A 62 -1.92 2.23 13.18
C SER A 62 -3.32 1.78 12.74
N ALA A 63 -4.34 2.02 13.58
CA ALA A 63 -5.71 1.58 13.32
C ALA A 63 -6.28 2.18 12.01
N LYS A 64 -5.72 3.29 11.53
CA LYS A 64 -6.03 3.90 10.22
C LYS A 64 -5.29 3.25 9.05
N THR A 65 -4.12 2.68 9.29
CA THR A 65 -3.33 1.96 8.29
C THR A 65 -3.89 0.58 8.00
N LEU A 66 -4.52 -0.06 8.98
CA LEU A 66 -5.12 -1.38 8.85
C LEU A 66 -6.19 -1.48 7.73
N PRO A 67 -7.23 -0.62 7.68
CA PRO A 67 -8.23 -0.67 6.62
C PRO A 67 -7.63 -0.32 5.26
N PHE A 68 -6.69 0.63 5.21
CA PHE A 68 -5.95 0.98 4.00
C PHE A 68 -5.16 -0.21 3.45
N PHE A 69 -4.38 -0.87 4.32
CA PHE A 69 -3.61 -2.05 3.97
C PHE A 69 -4.53 -3.17 3.49
N THR A 70 -5.69 -3.36 4.12
CA THR A 70 -6.68 -4.37 3.73
C THR A 70 -7.24 -4.07 2.34
N GLU A 71 -7.64 -2.83 2.05
CA GLU A 71 -8.15 -2.45 0.73
C GLU A 71 -7.08 -2.52 -0.36
N LEU A 72 -5.86 -2.04 -0.09
CA LEU A 72 -4.74 -2.14 -1.01
C LEU A 72 -4.39 -3.60 -1.27
N SER A 73 -4.34 -4.41 -0.22
CA SER A 73 -4.13 -5.84 -0.32
C SER A 73 -5.25 -6.48 -1.13
N GLN A 74 -6.53 -6.16 -0.93
CA GLN A 74 -7.65 -6.69 -1.74
C GLN A 74 -7.60 -6.27 -3.21
N LEU A 75 -7.28 -5.00 -3.49
CA LEU A 75 -7.16 -4.48 -4.87
C LEU A 75 -6.03 -5.15 -5.64
N TYR A 76 -4.92 -5.44 -4.97
CA TYR A 76 -3.73 -6.04 -5.59
C TYR A 76 -3.58 -7.55 -5.29
N LEU A 77 -4.44 -8.16 -4.44
CA LEU A 77 -4.47 -9.61 -4.16
C LEU A 77 -4.88 -10.40 -5.39
N GLY A 78 -5.80 -9.82 -6.18
CA GLY A 78 -6.35 -10.46 -7.38
C GLY A 78 -5.33 -10.69 -8.50
N TYR A 79 -4.16 -10.06 -8.43
CA TYR A 79 -3.07 -10.26 -9.38
C TYR A 79 -2.00 -11.26 -8.92
N GLY A 80 -2.13 -11.79 -7.70
CA GLY A 80 -1.14 -12.69 -7.12
C GLY A 80 -1.15 -14.11 -7.67
N ARG A 81 -2.30 -14.66 -8.10
CA ARG A 81 -2.38 -16.00 -8.73
C ARG A 81 -3.66 -16.16 -9.58
N LYS A 82 -3.51 -16.09 -10.90
CA LYS A 82 -4.23 -16.97 -11.83
C LYS A 82 -3.39 -17.26 -13.07
N ASP A 83 -2.11 -17.59 -12.87
CA ASP A 83 -1.28 -18.21 -13.91
C ASP A 83 -0.21 -19.11 -13.28
N ASN A 84 -0.66 -20.14 -12.54
CA ASN A 84 0.20 -21.27 -12.25
C ASN A 84 -0.66 -22.55 -12.10
N ILE A 85 -1.27 -22.96 -13.21
CA ILE A 85 -1.61 -24.36 -13.46
C ILE A 85 -1.24 -24.69 -14.90
N VAL A 86 0.06 -24.74 -15.19
CA VAL A 86 0.59 -25.57 -16.29
C VAL A 86 1.94 -26.12 -15.84
N PHE A 87 1.96 -27.38 -15.43
CA PHE A 87 3.03 -28.34 -15.70
C PHE A 87 2.39 -29.73 -15.75
#